data_AF-A0A1J4KUW7-F1
#
_entry.id   AF-A0A1J4KUW7-F1
#
_cell.length_a   1.000
_cell.length_b   1.000
_cell.length_c   1.000
_cell.angle_alpha   90.00
_cell.angle_beta   90.00
_cell.angle_gamma   90.00
#
_symmetry.space_group_name_H-M   'P 1'
#
loop_
_entity.id
_entity.type
_entity.pdbx_description
1 polymer ?
#
loop_
_entity_poly.entity_id
_entity_poly.type
_entity_poly.pdbx_seq_one_letter_code
_entity_poly.pdbx_strand_id
1 'polypeptide(L)'
;MENLLLFGFMTLYMYWHRKSFNLGMYGNKDSLNLHFLLSKRCDITRLFKQHQLWYHIWDELGNATDAELHYFLNLIYPTVNDQKSKLFDCSDDNYKGFHSQKSEKEAIYPDESYYRWASSHLTQNMNKQSNHQSLNQNGTPNSHNQGLFNDFFNIGSLNNHSNVLPKTIEFQKKLFKHQNPMTCEGKRFIELPINDWGLGSVLIHLSRKFIMAMNHGYIPIMPRKKWVWASGTHFCGKDNSFTCFFEEISNCTNYYYANYSSKNTMAYLDKLPPPFHFPVWIEEFLSDTPIFNSLETNLYYSEAQVLAYLMRPKQKLIQWMDDYIKKDPLPSKKIDVSMHIRHGDKGIEMKLIPTMEYMNAAKIIQRLEKKKNLTIFISTEDQNAIYQLRNSTNDVHVLAFNHERTNGGYHAFKKDATNVALISFLNLRECLRSKYFVGTVRSCWSFVTNALRISVGFHFNEIYFEVGQETCLSVCHCKKIGRPRNRPYTWGIW
;
A
#
# COMPACT_ATOMS: atom_id res chain seq x y z
N MET A 1 38.50 -38.47 -0.79
CA MET A 1 37.50 -38.08 0.22
C MET A 1 38.07 -36.92 1.04
N GLU A 2 38.47 -35.82 0.38
CA GLU A 2 39.23 -34.71 1.00
C GLU A 2 38.81 -33.31 0.49
N ASN A 3 37.80 -33.20 -0.38
CA ASN A 3 37.37 -31.90 -0.95
C ASN A 3 36.01 -31.39 -0.43
N LEU A 4 35.55 -31.88 0.73
CA LEU A 4 34.25 -31.49 1.31
C LEU A 4 34.36 -30.64 2.59
N LEU A 5 35.57 -30.35 3.08
CA LEU A 5 35.80 -29.61 4.33
C LEU A 5 36.06 -28.11 4.14
N LEU A 6 36.32 -27.61 2.92
CA LEU A 6 36.63 -26.20 2.69
C LEU A 6 35.41 -25.30 2.45
N PHE A 7 34.23 -25.85 2.13
CA PHE A 7 33.01 -25.05 1.95
C PHE A 7 32.25 -24.76 3.26
N GLY A 8 32.57 -25.46 4.36
CA GLY A 8 31.92 -25.27 5.66
C GLY A 8 32.46 -24.07 6.47
N PHE A 9 33.71 -23.67 6.24
CA PHE A 9 34.36 -22.62 7.03
C PHE A 9 34.10 -21.20 6.49
N MET A 10 33.81 -21.03 5.20
CA MET A 10 33.59 -19.70 4.63
C MET A 10 32.22 -19.11 5.00
N THR A 11 31.21 -19.96 5.24
CA THR A 11 29.86 -19.55 5.63
C THR A 11 29.76 -19.14 7.10
N LEU A 12 30.60 -19.72 7.97
CA LEU A 12 30.69 -19.33 9.38
C LEU A 12 31.50 -18.03 9.58
N TYR A 13 32.55 -17.80 8.77
CA TYR A 13 33.34 -16.57 8.85
C TYR A 13 32.55 -15.32 8.42
N MET A 14 31.66 -15.46 7.43
CA MET A 14 30.75 -14.37 7.01
C MET A 14 29.59 -14.12 7.99
N TYR A 15 29.21 -15.11 8.81
CA TYR A 15 28.18 -14.92 9.84
C TYR A 15 28.75 -14.26 11.11
N TRP A 16 30.04 -14.45 11.39
CA TRP A 16 30.69 -13.88 12.57
C TRP A 16 31.17 -12.43 12.38
N HIS A 17 31.51 -12.01 11.15
CA HIS A 17 31.93 -10.62 10.88
C HIS A 17 30.80 -9.60 10.71
N ARG A 18 29.52 -10.00 10.80
CA ARG A 18 28.38 -9.05 10.79
C ARG A 18 27.96 -8.58 12.19
N LYS A 19 28.64 -9.03 13.24
CA LYS A 19 28.32 -8.71 14.63
C LYS A 19 29.50 -8.07 15.36
N SER A 20 30.13 -7.06 14.76
CA SER A 20 31.15 -6.21 15.43
C SER A 20 31.29 -4.86 14.72
N PHE A 21 30.22 -4.08 14.73
CA PHE A 21 30.31 -2.60 14.71
C PHE A 21 29.51 -2.11 15.92
N ASN A 22 30.02 -2.42 17.12
CA ASN A 22 29.62 -1.73 18.33
C ASN A 22 30.22 -0.33 18.26
N LEU A 23 29.40 0.64 17.85
CA LEU A 23 29.61 2.06 18.09
C LEU A 23 29.55 2.33 19.59
N GLY A 24 30.64 2.00 20.28
CA GLY A 24 30.92 2.54 21.61
C GLY A 24 31.46 3.96 21.45
N MET A 25 30.57 4.95 21.31
CA MET A 25 30.82 6.37 21.59
C MET A 25 29.48 7.13 21.64
N TYR A 26 28.82 7.12 22.79
CA TYR A 26 27.82 8.13 23.17
C TYR A 26 28.06 8.51 24.63
N GLY A 27 29.13 9.28 24.87
CA GLY A 27 29.22 10.15 26.03
C GLY A 27 28.37 11.40 25.77
N ASN A 28 27.62 11.82 26.80
CA ASN A 28 26.80 13.04 26.89
C ASN A 28 26.93 14.00 25.70
N LYS A 29 25.99 13.88 24.75
CA LYS A 29 25.73 14.94 23.77
C LYS A 29 24.62 15.80 24.33
N ASP A 30 24.96 17.03 24.66
CA ASP A 30 24.00 18.12 24.84
C ASP A 30 22.96 18.06 23.71
N SER A 31 21.70 17.90 24.07
CA SER A 31 20.56 17.92 23.15
C SER A 31 20.43 19.32 22.58
N LEU A 32 21.14 19.57 21.48
CA LEU A 32 20.97 20.78 20.68
C LEU A 32 19.50 20.90 20.27
N ASN A 33 18.83 21.91 20.84
CA ASN A 33 17.41 22.17 20.70
C ASN A 33 17.03 22.32 19.21
N LEU A 34 16.00 21.59 18.77
CA LEU A 34 15.46 21.63 17.40
C LEU A 34 15.16 23.05 16.91
N HIS A 35 14.75 23.94 17.82
CA HIS A 35 14.48 25.36 17.54
C HIS A 35 15.74 26.10 17.03
N PHE A 36 16.94 25.68 17.43
CA PHE A 36 18.19 26.24 16.92
C PHE A 36 18.52 25.72 15.51
N LEU A 37 18.11 24.49 15.18
CA LEU A 37 18.36 23.88 13.87
C LEU A 37 17.42 24.43 12.79
N LEU A 38 16.17 24.74 13.12
CA LEU A 38 15.20 25.18 12.11
C LEU A 38 15.23 26.71 11.87
N SER A 39 15.65 27.51 12.84
CA SER A 39 15.74 28.98 12.73
C SER A 39 16.94 29.54 11.95
N LYS A 40 18.00 28.74 11.72
CA LYS A 40 19.25 29.20 11.06
C LYS A 40 19.64 28.40 9.82
N ARG A 41 18.78 28.27 8.78
CA ARG A 41 19.14 27.58 7.51
C ARG A 41 19.98 26.29 7.74
N CYS A 42 19.71 25.54 8.81
CA CYS A 42 20.67 24.57 9.32
C CYS A 42 20.48 23.26 8.56
N ASP A 43 21.57 22.49 8.53
CA ASP A 43 21.69 21.22 7.84
C ASP A 43 20.70 20.18 8.42
N ILE A 44 19.50 20.07 7.84
CA ILE A 44 18.48 19.07 8.17
C ILE A 44 19.05 17.64 8.07
N THR A 45 20.12 17.46 7.29
CA THR A 45 20.89 16.22 7.24
C THR A 45 21.39 15.79 8.63
N ARG A 46 21.66 16.73 9.55
CA ARG A 46 22.04 16.41 10.93
C ARG A 46 20.91 15.70 11.70
N LEU A 47 19.67 16.15 11.54
CA LEU A 47 18.50 15.54 12.17
C LEU A 47 18.31 14.10 11.68
N PHE A 48 18.41 13.88 10.36
CA PHE A 48 18.35 12.55 9.78
C PHE A 48 19.55 11.64 10.14
N LYS A 49 20.72 12.23 10.45
CA LYS A 49 21.90 11.49 10.93
C LYS A 49 21.80 11.12 12.42
N GLN A 50 21.12 11.92 13.22
CA GLN A 50 20.98 11.71 14.67
C GLN A 50 19.96 10.63 15.01
N HIS A 51 18.86 10.55 14.24
CA HIS A 51 17.78 9.63 14.54
C HIS A 51 17.82 8.38 13.68
N GLN A 52 17.83 7.21 14.33
CA GLN A 52 17.69 5.92 13.65
C GLN A 52 16.23 5.53 13.40
N LEU A 53 15.28 6.19 14.08
CA LEU A 53 13.86 5.85 14.11
C LEU A 53 13.03 7.11 13.86
N TRP A 54 12.05 7.02 12.97
CA TRP A 54 11.23 8.16 12.59
C TRP A 54 10.33 8.67 13.71
N TYR A 55 9.90 7.82 14.63
CA TYR A 55 9.08 8.29 15.75
C TYR A 55 9.82 9.29 16.66
N HIS A 56 11.16 9.24 16.77
CA HIS A 56 11.93 10.26 17.48
C HIS A 56 11.89 11.60 16.75
N ILE A 57 11.94 11.57 15.41
CA ILE A 57 11.83 12.79 14.58
C ILE A 57 10.46 13.43 14.78
N TRP A 58 9.38 12.63 14.82
CA TRP A 58 8.04 13.14 15.08
C TRP A 58 7.88 13.72 16.48
N ASP A 59 8.50 13.10 17.49
CA ASP A 59 8.48 13.61 18.86
C ASP A 59 9.19 14.98 18.96
N GLU A 60 10.38 15.10 18.37
CA GLU A 60 11.10 16.38 18.34
C GLU A 60 10.31 17.46 17.59
N LEU A 61 9.75 17.13 16.41
CA LEU A 61 8.90 18.05 15.64
C LEU A 61 7.61 18.43 16.38
N GLY A 62 7.19 17.66 17.38
CA GLY A 62 6.08 18.00 18.27
C GLY A 62 6.25 19.37 18.91
N ASN A 63 7.50 19.79 19.15
CA ASN A 63 7.85 21.08 19.74
C ASN A 63 8.23 22.18 18.71
N ALA A 64 8.31 21.85 17.42
CA ALA A 64 8.59 22.82 16.36
C ALA A 64 7.39 23.76 16.14
N THR A 65 7.61 24.95 15.59
CA THR A 65 6.53 25.83 15.12
C THR A 65 5.81 25.25 13.90
N ASP A 66 4.59 25.72 13.59
CA ASP A 66 3.85 25.24 12.42
C ASP A 66 4.58 25.55 11.11
N ALA A 67 5.26 26.70 11.01
CA ALA A 67 6.05 27.06 9.84
C ALA A 67 7.22 26.09 9.62
N GLU A 68 7.91 25.73 10.70
CA GLU A 68 9.02 24.78 10.68
C GLU A 68 8.54 23.36 10.33
N LEU A 69 7.40 22.93 10.87
CA LEU A 69 6.77 21.66 10.52
C LEU A 69 6.39 21.61 9.03
N HIS A 70 5.73 22.64 8.51
CA HIS A 70 5.37 22.72 7.10
C HIS A 70 6.59 22.73 6.19
N TYR A 71 7.64 23.47 6.57
CA TYR A 71 8.92 23.47 5.86
C TYR A 71 9.55 22.07 5.84
N PHE A 72 9.60 21.38 6.98
CA PHE A 72 10.10 20.01 7.08
C PHE A 72 9.31 19.04 6.19
N LEU A 73 7.98 19.11 6.23
CA LEU A 73 7.13 18.24 5.42
C LEU A 73 7.27 18.53 3.92
N ASN A 74 7.39 19.79 3.51
CA ASN A 74 7.62 20.14 2.10
C ASN A 74 9.01 19.70 1.62
N LEU A 75 9.98 19.64 2.52
CA LEU A 75 11.32 19.11 2.22
C LEU A 75 11.29 17.61 1.90
N ILE A 76 10.48 16.85 2.64
CA ILE A 76 10.36 15.40 2.46
C ILE A 76 9.36 15.08 1.37
N TYR A 77 8.24 15.79 1.28
CA TYR A 77 7.17 15.53 0.34
C TYR A 77 7.05 16.70 -0.62
N PRO A 78 7.85 16.71 -1.70
CA PRO A 78 7.77 17.76 -2.71
C PRO A 78 6.34 17.90 -3.24
N THR A 79 5.94 19.15 -3.49
CA THR A 79 4.61 19.52 -3.96
C THR A 79 4.67 19.95 -5.41
N VAL A 80 3.82 19.41 -6.27
CA VAL A 80 3.67 19.78 -7.69
C VAL A 80 2.19 20.04 -7.97
N ASN A 81 1.81 21.25 -8.39
CA ASN A 81 0.39 21.65 -8.57
C ASN A 81 -0.49 21.26 -7.38
N ASP A 82 -0.08 21.63 -6.17
CA ASP A 82 -0.75 21.29 -4.89
C ASP A 82 -0.75 19.79 -4.51
N GLN A 83 -0.23 18.90 -5.37
CA GLN A 83 -0.08 17.47 -5.10
C GLN A 83 1.23 17.18 -4.37
N LYS A 84 1.19 16.46 -3.25
CA LYS A 84 2.39 16.00 -2.56
C LYS A 84 2.68 14.55 -2.87
N SER A 85 3.91 14.23 -3.21
CA SER A 85 4.27 12.83 -3.43
C SER A 85 5.68 12.50 -2.98
N LYS A 86 5.83 11.27 -2.49
CA LYS A 86 7.16 10.71 -2.23
C LYS A 86 7.91 10.31 -3.51
N LEU A 87 7.22 10.26 -4.65
CA LEU A 87 7.79 9.86 -5.95
C LEU A 87 8.28 11.05 -6.77
N PHE A 88 7.96 12.29 -6.39
CA PHE A 88 8.37 13.46 -7.17
C PHE A 88 9.82 13.85 -6.91
N ASP A 89 10.43 14.49 -7.91
CA ASP A 89 11.76 15.05 -7.82
C ASP A 89 11.78 16.38 -7.04
N CYS A 90 12.94 16.76 -6.46
CA CYS A 90 13.16 18.08 -5.85
C CYS A 90 13.54 19.17 -6.87
N SER A 91 13.72 18.85 -8.16
CA SER A 91 14.26 19.81 -9.12
C SER A 91 13.19 20.86 -9.46
N ASP A 92 13.32 22.06 -8.88
CA ASP A 92 12.41 23.21 -9.09
C ASP A 92 12.27 23.60 -10.59
N ASP A 93 13.25 23.22 -11.43
CA ASP A 93 13.37 23.69 -12.81
C ASP A 93 12.59 22.87 -13.84
N ASN A 94 12.17 21.64 -13.55
CA ASN A 94 11.56 20.77 -14.57
C ASN A 94 10.06 21.02 -14.81
N TYR A 95 9.41 21.90 -14.04
CA TYR A 95 7.95 22.00 -14.05
C TYR A 95 7.37 23.32 -14.58
N LYS A 96 8.20 24.32 -14.90
CA LYS A 96 7.69 25.62 -15.41
C LYS A 96 7.04 25.56 -16.82
N GLY A 97 6.95 24.38 -17.44
CA GLY A 97 6.41 24.20 -18.80
C GLY A 97 5.23 23.23 -18.95
N PHE A 98 4.79 22.54 -17.89
CA PHE A 98 3.71 21.54 -18.00
C PHE A 98 2.33 22.20 -17.85
N HIS A 99 1.90 22.92 -18.88
CA HIS A 99 0.48 23.20 -19.05
C HIS A 99 -0.22 21.88 -19.41
N SER A 100 -1.04 21.38 -18.48
CA SER A 100 -2.01 20.30 -18.70
C SER A 100 -2.72 20.52 -20.04
N GLN A 101 -2.28 19.81 -21.09
CA GLN A 101 -3.09 19.68 -22.29
C GLN A 101 -4.30 18.85 -21.86
N LYS A 102 -5.45 19.50 -21.74
CA LYS A 102 -6.74 18.83 -21.57
C LYS A 102 -6.86 17.77 -22.67
N SER A 103 -6.70 16.50 -22.33
CA SER A 103 -6.95 15.42 -23.27
C SER A 103 -8.46 15.30 -23.46
N GLU A 104 -8.98 15.82 -24.58
CA GLU A 104 -10.41 15.79 -24.94
C GLU A 104 -10.95 14.39 -25.31
N LYS A 105 -10.19 13.31 -25.06
CA LYS A 105 -10.65 11.95 -25.37
C LYS A 105 -11.38 11.36 -24.17
N GLU A 106 -12.71 11.29 -24.30
CA GLU A 106 -13.60 10.58 -23.39
C GLU A 106 -13.11 9.12 -23.24
N ALA A 107 -12.59 8.82 -22.07
CA ALA A 107 -11.91 7.59 -21.77
C ALA A 107 -12.93 6.53 -21.35
N ILE A 108 -13.14 5.48 -22.15
CA ILE A 108 -13.94 4.32 -21.71
C ILE A 108 -13.11 3.51 -20.71
N TYR A 109 -13.58 3.41 -19.47
CA TYR A 109 -12.93 2.77 -18.32
C TYR A 109 -13.23 1.26 -18.25
N PRO A 110 -12.40 0.45 -17.56
CA PRO A 110 -12.95 -0.68 -16.82
C PRO A 110 -13.90 -0.11 -15.76
N ASP A 111 -15.15 -0.59 -15.71
CA ASP A 111 -16.22 -0.09 -14.83
C ASP A 111 -15.69 0.34 -13.45
N GLU A 112 -15.96 1.58 -13.03
CA GLU A 112 -15.55 2.11 -11.71
C GLU A 112 -15.94 1.17 -10.56
N SER A 113 -16.93 0.28 -10.78
CA SER A 113 -17.25 -0.85 -9.90
C SER A 113 -16.04 -1.68 -9.45
N TYR A 114 -15.00 -1.80 -10.26
CA TYR A 114 -13.79 -2.57 -9.92
C TYR A 114 -13.01 -2.03 -8.71
N TYR A 115 -13.11 -0.73 -8.41
CA TYR A 115 -12.46 -0.11 -7.26
C TYR A 115 -13.44 0.31 -6.16
N ARG A 116 -14.76 0.08 -6.36
CA ARG A 116 -15.81 0.44 -5.39
C ARG A 116 -15.63 -0.19 -4.02
N TRP A 117 -14.92 -1.31 -3.92
CA TRP A 117 -14.65 -1.96 -2.65
C TRP A 117 -13.82 -1.07 -1.70
N ALA A 118 -12.93 -0.22 -2.26
CA ALA A 118 -12.17 0.78 -1.52
C ALA A 118 -13.02 2.03 -1.20
N SER A 119 -14.04 2.35 -2.02
CA SER A 119 -14.92 3.52 -1.87
C SER A 119 -16.36 3.13 -1.47
N SER A 120 -16.58 2.71 -0.23
CA SER A 120 -17.89 2.20 0.23
C SER A 120 -19.01 3.25 0.39
N HIS A 121 -18.76 4.54 0.14
CA HIS A 121 -19.80 5.58 0.26
C HIS A 121 -20.80 5.61 -0.90
N LEU A 122 -20.57 4.87 -1.99
CA LEU A 122 -21.45 4.87 -3.16
C LEU A 122 -22.57 3.83 -3.13
N THR A 123 -22.45 2.77 -2.32
CA THR A 123 -23.36 1.62 -2.40
C THR A 123 -24.65 1.74 -1.59
N GLN A 124 -24.70 2.56 -0.54
CA GLN A 124 -25.90 2.60 0.33
C GLN A 124 -27.12 3.30 -0.31
N ASN A 125 -26.92 4.15 -1.32
CA ASN A 125 -28.04 4.83 -1.99
C ASN A 125 -28.47 4.19 -3.32
N MET A 126 -27.60 3.44 -4.02
CA MET A 126 -27.97 2.82 -5.30
C MET A 126 -28.86 1.57 -5.15
N ASN A 127 -28.65 0.75 -4.10
CA ASN A 127 -29.48 -0.45 -3.88
C ASN A 127 -30.93 -0.13 -3.44
N LYS A 128 -31.22 1.10 -3.00
CA LYS A 128 -32.60 1.55 -2.76
C LYS A 128 -33.33 1.93 -4.06
N GLN A 129 -32.60 2.23 -5.15
CA GLN A 129 -33.21 2.63 -6.41
C GLN A 129 -33.29 1.48 -7.44
N SER A 130 -32.38 0.50 -7.41
CA SER A 130 -32.46 -0.66 -8.32
C SER A 130 -33.61 -1.62 -8.00
N ASN A 131 -34.17 -1.57 -6.78
CA ASN A 131 -35.33 -2.38 -6.39
C ASN A 131 -36.70 -1.71 -6.64
N HIS A 132 -36.72 -0.48 -7.21
CA HIS A 132 -37.97 0.21 -7.58
C HIS A 132 -38.16 0.43 -9.08
N GLN A 133 -37.28 -0.11 -9.93
CA GLN A 133 -37.52 -0.21 -11.37
C GLN A 133 -37.99 -1.61 -11.75
N SER A 134 -39.15 -2.00 -11.21
CA SER A 134 -40.06 -2.82 -12.02
C SER A 134 -40.68 -1.90 -13.08
N LEU A 135 -40.60 -2.33 -14.33
CA LEU A 135 -41.25 -1.70 -15.49
C LEU A 135 -42.75 -1.54 -15.23
N ASN A 136 -43.17 -0.34 -14.81
CA ASN A 136 -44.52 0.16 -15.03
C ASN A 136 -44.40 1.34 -15.99
N GLN A 137 -44.68 1.07 -17.25
CA GLN A 137 -44.97 2.09 -18.26
C GLN A 137 -46.31 2.74 -17.90
N ASN A 138 -46.38 4.06 -18.08
CA ASN A 138 -47.55 4.95 -17.98
C ASN A 138 -47.69 5.68 -16.63
N GLY A 139 -46.91 6.75 -16.47
CA GLY A 139 -47.16 7.79 -15.48
C GLY A 139 -46.29 9.02 -15.76
N THR A 140 -46.90 10.11 -16.20
CA THR A 140 -46.29 11.43 -16.39
C THR A 140 -45.68 11.97 -15.08
N PRO A 141 -44.44 12.50 -15.07
CA PRO A 141 -43.79 12.94 -13.84
C PRO A 141 -44.19 14.37 -13.46
N ASN A 142 -44.69 14.54 -12.25
CA ASN A 142 -44.83 15.83 -11.58
C ASN A 142 -43.46 16.35 -11.14
N SER A 143 -43.14 17.56 -11.57
CA SER A 143 -41.89 18.27 -11.34
C SER A 143 -41.94 19.12 -10.06
N HIS A 144 -41.71 18.53 -8.89
CA HIS A 144 -41.33 19.29 -7.69
C HIS A 144 -40.64 18.37 -6.68
N ASN A 145 -39.33 18.17 -6.85
CA ASN A 145 -38.35 17.80 -5.79
C ASN A 145 -36.95 17.54 -6.39
N GLN A 146 -36.39 18.50 -7.13
CA GLN A 146 -35.02 18.40 -7.70
C GLN A 146 -33.96 19.22 -6.94
N GLY A 147 -34.30 19.83 -5.80
CA GLY A 147 -33.42 20.80 -5.11
C GLY A 147 -32.37 20.24 -4.13
N LEU A 148 -32.28 18.93 -3.92
CA LEU A 148 -31.37 18.33 -2.92
C LEU A 148 -30.62 17.08 -3.40
N PHE A 149 -30.73 16.76 -4.70
CA PHE A 149 -30.12 15.58 -5.32
C PHE A 149 -28.76 15.84 -5.98
N ASN A 150 -28.43 17.09 -6.30
CA ASN A 150 -27.22 17.42 -7.07
C ASN A 150 -25.95 17.65 -6.22
N ASP A 151 -26.08 17.91 -4.92
CA ASP A 151 -24.90 18.24 -4.09
C ASP A 151 -24.16 17.01 -3.56
N PHE A 152 -24.79 15.82 -3.55
CA PHE A 152 -24.18 14.58 -3.05
C PHE A 152 -23.66 13.63 -4.14
N PHE A 153 -24.07 13.82 -5.40
CA PHE A 153 -23.59 13.07 -6.56
C PHE A 153 -22.93 14.00 -7.56
N ASN A 154 -21.85 14.66 -7.12
CA ASN A 154 -20.91 15.17 -8.09
C ASN A 154 -20.08 13.97 -8.58
N ILE A 155 -20.57 13.28 -9.62
CA ILE A 155 -19.79 12.29 -10.41
C ILE A 155 -18.44 12.89 -10.85
N GLY A 156 -18.35 14.22 -10.91
CA GLY A 156 -17.10 14.96 -11.03
C GLY A 156 -16.03 14.66 -9.96
N SER A 157 -16.37 14.18 -8.76
CA SER A 157 -15.39 13.84 -7.73
C SER A 157 -14.76 12.46 -7.93
N LEU A 158 -15.45 11.52 -8.59
CA LEU A 158 -14.88 10.22 -9.01
C LEU A 158 -14.05 10.36 -10.28
N ASN A 159 -14.41 11.32 -11.13
CA ASN A 159 -13.58 11.77 -12.24
C ASN A 159 -12.37 12.61 -11.80
N ASN A 160 -12.29 13.01 -10.52
CA ASN A 160 -11.16 13.75 -9.99
C ASN A 160 -10.01 12.80 -9.64
N HIS A 161 -9.36 12.29 -10.69
CA HIS A 161 -8.16 11.45 -10.62
C HIS A 161 -6.92 12.19 -10.11
N SER A 162 -7.07 13.44 -9.64
CA SER A 162 -6.00 14.21 -8.99
C SER A 162 -5.46 13.53 -7.73
N ASN A 163 -6.14 12.49 -7.23
CA ASN A 163 -5.83 11.86 -5.96
C ASN A 163 -5.31 10.42 -6.09
N VAL A 164 -5.08 9.92 -7.32
CA VAL A 164 -4.32 8.68 -7.56
C VAL A 164 -2.98 9.02 -8.21
N LEU A 165 -2.09 8.02 -8.27
CA LEU A 165 -0.83 8.15 -9.00
C LEU A 165 -1.06 8.61 -10.47
N PRO A 166 -0.26 9.55 -11.00
CA PRO A 166 -0.31 9.94 -12.41
C PRO A 166 -0.29 8.71 -13.33
N LYS A 167 -1.13 8.72 -14.37
CA LYS A 167 -1.26 7.62 -15.35
C LYS A 167 -1.72 6.25 -14.82
N THR A 168 -2.33 6.21 -13.63
CA THR A 168 -2.91 4.98 -13.07
C THR A 168 -3.88 4.32 -14.04
N ILE A 169 -4.81 5.08 -14.64
CA ILE A 169 -5.85 4.55 -15.53
C ILE A 169 -5.25 3.91 -16.78
N GLU A 170 -4.34 4.62 -17.44
CA GLU A 170 -3.67 4.18 -18.66
C GLU A 170 -2.86 2.90 -18.39
N PHE A 171 -2.22 2.82 -17.23
CA PHE A 171 -1.49 1.62 -16.81
C PHE A 171 -2.45 0.45 -16.59
N GLN A 172 -3.57 0.65 -15.86
CA GLN A 172 -4.57 -0.40 -15.62
C GLN A 172 -5.23 -0.89 -16.92
N LYS A 173 -5.51 0.02 -17.87
CA LYS A 173 -6.01 -0.36 -19.21
C LYS A 173 -4.99 -1.21 -19.97
N LYS A 174 -3.72 -0.83 -19.94
CA LYS A 174 -2.63 -1.60 -20.56
C LYS A 174 -2.47 -2.97 -19.91
N LEU A 175 -2.56 -3.06 -18.58
CA LEU A 175 -2.60 -4.33 -17.85
C LEU A 175 -3.77 -5.20 -18.27
N PHE A 176 -4.99 -4.65 -18.23
CA PHE A 176 -6.21 -5.39 -18.55
C PHE A 176 -6.18 -5.92 -19.99
N LYS A 177 -5.78 -5.10 -20.97
CA LYS A 177 -5.63 -5.52 -22.36
C LYS A 177 -4.58 -6.62 -22.53
N HIS A 178 -3.47 -6.53 -21.81
CA HIS A 178 -2.42 -7.56 -21.82
C HIS A 178 -2.92 -8.89 -21.24
N GLN A 179 -3.70 -8.83 -20.15
CA GLN A 179 -4.27 -10.02 -19.50
C GLN A 179 -5.47 -10.62 -20.22
N ASN A 180 -6.19 -9.83 -21.02
CA ASN A 180 -7.45 -10.24 -21.64
C ASN A 180 -7.41 -10.06 -23.15
N PRO A 181 -6.54 -10.80 -23.87
CA PRO A 181 -6.55 -10.76 -25.33
C PRO A 181 -7.87 -11.32 -25.88
N MET A 182 -8.20 -10.93 -27.11
CA MET A 182 -9.38 -11.46 -27.81
C MET A 182 -9.29 -12.98 -28.02
N THR A 183 -8.08 -13.50 -28.24
CA THR A 183 -7.79 -14.92 -28.35
C THR A 183 -6.60 -15.30 -27.46
N CYS A 184 -6.71 -16.47 -26.81
CA CYS A 184 -5.65 -17.04 -25.99
C CYS A 184 -4.69 -17.92 -26.81
N GLU A 185 -5.11 -18.36 -27.98
CA GLU A 185 -4.29 -19.15 -28.90
C GLU A 185 -3.06 -18.37 -29.38
N GLY A 186 -1.92 -19.05 -29.44
CA GLY A 186 -0.63 -18.47 -29.82
C GLY A 186 -0.03 -17.51 -28.80
N LYS A 187 -0.69 -17.27 -27.65
CA LYS A 187 -0.12 -16.50 -26.55
C LYS A 187 0.85 -17.36 -25.74
N ARG A 188 1.78 -16.69 -25.06
CA ARG A 188 2.72 -17.31 -24.13
C ARG A 188 2.23 -17.09 -22.71
N PHE A 189 2.30 -18.12 -21.89
CA PHE A 189 1.76 -18.10 -20.53
C PHE A 189 2.85 -18.40 -19.51
N ILE A 190 2.71 -17.83 -18.32
CA ILE A 190 3.56 -18.15 -17.19
C ILE A 190 2.76 -18.27 -15.91
N GLU A 191 2.82 -19.42 -15.25
CA GLU A 191 2.19 -19.60 -13.94
C GLU A 191 2.99 -18.85 -12.87
N LEU A 192 2.29 -18.14 -11.98
CA LEU A 192 2.88 -17.40 -10.87
C LEU A 192 2.84 -18.25 -9.58
N PRO A 193 3.91 -18.97 -9.21
CA PRO A 193 3.90 -19.80 -8.01
C PRO A 193 3.70 -18.93 -6.77
N ILE A 194 2.80 -19.38 -5.90
CA ILE A 194 2.44 -18.72 -4.65
C ILE A 194 3.11 -19.46 -3.51
N ASN A 195 3.92 -18.74 -2.75
CA ASN A 195 4.61 -19.28 -1.59
C ASN A 195 3.79 -19.13 -0.33
N ASP A 196 4.06 -20.01 0.63
CA ASP A 196 3.43 -20.04 1.95
C ASP A 196 4.11 -19.03 2.91
N TRP A 197 4.14 -17.75 2.54
CA TRP A 197 4.73 -16.64 3.32
C TRP A 197 3.68 -15.75 3.98
N GLY A 198 4.10 -14.74 4.75
CA GLY A 198 3.24 -13.66 5.24
C GLY A 198 2.44 -13.02 4.10
N LEU A 199 1.14 -12.72 4.33
CA LEU A 199 0.22 -12.25 3.29
C LEU A 199 0.76 -11.06 2.47
N GLY A 200 1.28 -10.03 3.15
CA GLY A 200 1.89 -8.87 2.48
C GLY A 200 3.14 -9.23 1.66
N SER A 201 3.96 -10.17 2.12
CA SER A 201 5.13 -10.65 1.37
C SER A 201 4.70 -11.38 0.09
N VAL A 202 3.73 -12.30 0.20
CA VAL A 202 3.17 -13.02 -0.95
C VAL A 202 2.70 -12.06 -2.03
N LEU A 203 1.94 -11.02 -1.67
CA LEU A 203 1.39 -10.05 -2.61
C LEU A 203 2.49 -9.24 -3.32
N ILE A 204 3.51 -8.78 -2.60
CA ILE A 204 4.67 -8.08 -3.20
C ILE A 204 5.38 -9.01 -4.19
N HIS A 205 5.68 -10.25 -3.79
CA HIS A 205 6.36 -11.19 -4.68
C HIS A 205 5.55 -11.56 -5.91
N LEU A 206 4.23 -11.72 -5.78
CA LEU A 206 3.34 -11.93 -6.93
C LEU A 206 3.37 -10.73 -7.87
N SER A 207 3.37 -9.50 -7.34
CA SER A 207 3.46 -8.30 -8.18
C SER A 207 4.76 -8.26 -8.99
N ARG A 208 5.90 -8.61 -8.39
CA ARG A 208 7.20 -8.69 -9.09
C ARG A 208 7.23 -9.75 -10.18
N LYS A 209 6.74 -10.96 -9.88
CA LYS A 209 6.68 -12.04 -10.89
C LYS A 209 5.76 -11.68 -12.05
N PHE A 210 4.64 -10.99 -11.76
CA PHE A 210 3.72 -10.48 -12.77
C PHE A 210 4.40 -9.42 -13.67
N ILE A 211 5.09 -8.44 -13.07
CA ILE A 211 5.82 -7.41 -13.81
C ILE A 211 6.87 -8.04 -14.73
N MET A 212 7.64 -9.00 -14.22
CA MET A 212 8.65 -9.70 -15.02
C MET A 212 8.02 -10.50 -16.16
N ALA A 213 6.91 -11.20 -15.91
CA ALA A 213 6.16 -11.90 -16.94
C ALA A 213 5.68 -10.95 -18.05
N MET A 214 5.14 -9.79 -17.70
CA MET A 214 4.75 -8.76 -18.67
C MET A 214 5.92 -8.27 -19.51
N ASN A 215 7.06 -8.02 -18.88
CA ASN A 215 8.28 -7.58 -19.54
C ASN A 215 8.73 -8.52 -20.65
N HIS A 216 8.57 -9.82 -20.41
CA HIS A 216 8.92 -10.83 -21.38
C HIS A 216 7.75 -11.20 -22.29
N GLY A 217 6.63 -10.47 -22.26
CA GLY A 217 5.45 -10.67 -23.13
C GLY A 217 4.70 -11.98 -22.84
N TYR A 218 4.69 -12.43 -21.59
CA TYR A 218 3.88 -13.55 -21.12
C TYR A 218 2.60 -13.03 -20.45
N ILE A 219 1.52 -13.79 -20.59
CA ILE A 219 0.30 -13.63 -19.80
C ILE A 219 0.50 -14.42 -18.50
N PRO A 220 0.65 -13.74 -17.35
CA PRO A 220 0.67 -14.38 -16.05
C PRO A 220 -0.64 -15.11 -15.75
N ILE A 221 -0.54 -16.33 -15.23
CA ILE A 221 -1.68 -17.14 -14.79
C ILE A 221 -1.53 -17.43 -13.30
N MET A 222 -2.61 -17.25 -12.55
CA MET A 222 -2.63 -17.59 -11.14
C MET A 222 -2.85 -19.11 -10.96
N PRO A 223 -2.03 -19.81 -10.15
CA PRO A 223 -2.21 -21.24 -9.94
C PRO A 223 -3.54 -21.53 -9.22
N ARG A 224 -4.25 -22.57 -9.67
CA ARG A 224 -5.42 -23.16 -8.96
C ARG A 224 -5.00 -24.13 -7.85
N LYS A 225 -3.75 -23.99 -7.38
CA LYS A 225 -3.17 -24.81 -6.31
C LYS A 225 -3.63 -24.27 -4.96
N LYS A 226 -3.53 -25.14 -3.95
CA LYS A 226 -3.79 -24.78 -2.56
C LYS A 226 -2.86 -23.65 -2.14
N TRP A 227 -3.43 -22.61 -1.56
CA TRP A 227 -2.76 -21.49 -0.94
C TRP A 227 -3.06 -21.49 0.56
N VAL A 228 -2.02 -21.34 1.40
CA VAL A 228 -2.21 -21.39 2.86
C VAL A 228 -3.25 -20.39 3.37
N TRP A 229 -3.31 -19.17 2.81
CA TRP A 229 -4.26 -18.14 3.24
C TRP A 229 -5.71 -18.43 2.86
N ALA A 230 -5.94 -19.33 1.91
CA ALA A 230 -7.28 -19.83 1.58
C ALA A 230 -7.56 -21.20 2.23
N SER A 231 -6.69 -21.64 3.15
CA SER A 231 -6.86 -22.90 3.87
C SER A 231 -7.61 -22.65 5.17
N GLY A 232 -8.63 -23.48 5.45
CA GLY A 232 -9.23 -23.59 6.79
C GLY A 232 -10.25 -22.51 7.13
N THR A 233 -11.45 -22.59 6.55
CA THR A 233 -12.77 -22.18 7.09
C THR A 233 -13.85 -22.63 6.09
N HIS A 234 -15.13 -22.41 6.41
CA HIS A 234 -16.23 -22.53 5.44
C HIS A 234 -16.22 -21.45 4.34
N PHE A 235 -15.51 -20.33 4.50
CA PHE A 235 -15.59 -19.22 3.52
C PHE A 235 -15.11 -19.66 2.13
N CYS A 236 -13.94 -20.28 2.03
CA CYS A 236 -13.38 -20.71 0.74
C CYS A 236 -14.03 -21.99 0.19
N GLY A 237 -14.71 -22.78 1.02
CA GLY A 237 -15.35 -24.02 0.61
C GLY A 237 -14.36 -24.99 -0.02
N LYS A 238 -14.51 -25.27 -1.32
CA LYS A 238 -13.59 -26.13 -2.09
C LYS A 238 -12.48 -25.36 -2.82
N ASP A 239 -12.64 -24.05 -3.02
CA ASP A 239 -11.64 -23.21 -3.69
C ASP A 239 -10.59 -22.77 -2.67
N ASN A 240 -9.54 -23.57 -2.50
CA ASN A 240 -8.44 -23.23 -1.59
C ASN A 240 -7.32 -22.47 -2.31
N SER A 241 -7.59 -21.78 -3.41
CA SER A 241 -6.58 -21.05 -4.19
C SER A 241 -6.63 -19.55 -3.94
N PHE A 242 -5.75 -18.79 -4.60
CA PHE A 242 -5.80 -17.32 -4.60
C PHE A 242 -7.15 -16.78 -5.04
N THR A 243 -7.81 -17.48 -5.97
CA THR A 243 -9.12 -17.06 -6.48
C THR A 243 -10.23 -17.19 -5.45
N CYS A 244 -10.01 -17.78 -4.26
CA CYS A 244 -11.03 -17.74 -3.20
C CYS A 244 -11.44 -16.29 -2.88
N PHE A 245 -10.46 -15.40 -2.81
CA PHE A 245 -10.64 -14.01 -2.37
C PHE A 245 -10.73 -13.03 -3.54
N PHE A 246 -9.95 -13.28 -4.59
CA PHE A 246 -9.72 -12.34 -5.67
C PHE A 246 -10.22 -12.85 -7.02
N GLU A 247 -10.47 -11.91 -7.93
CA GLU A 247 -10.84 -12.22 -9.30
C GLU A 247 -9.72 -12.98 -10.02
N GLU A 248 -10.12 -13.73 -11.07
CA GLU A 248 -9.16 -14.27 -12.03
C GLU A 248 -8.39 -13.11 -12.68
N ILE A 249 -7.07 -13.27 -12.83
CA ILE A 249 -6.23 -12.18 -13.34
C ILE A 249 -6.27 -12.08 -14.87
N SER A 250 -6.73 -13.13 -15.57
CA SER A 250 -6.79 -13.23 -17.03
C SER A 250 -8.00 -14.05 -17.49
N ASN A 251 -8.62 -13.66 -18.61
CA ASN A 251 -9.63 -14.48 -19.30
C ASN A 251 -9.06 -15.78 -19.92
N CYS A 252 -7.74 -15.93 -19.99
CA CYS A 252 -7.07 -17.09 -20.56
C CYS A 252 -6.78 -18.22 -19.56
N THR A 253 -7.15 -18.09 -18.29
CA THR A 253 -6.89 -19.12 -17.27
C THR A 253 -7.42 -20.50 -17.67
N ASN A 254 -8.66 -20.59 -18.17
CA ASN A 254 -9.24 -21.88 -18.59
C ASN A 254 -8.52 -22.47 -19.82
N TYR A 255 -8.20 -21.63 -20.80
CA TYR A 255 -7.44 -22.05 -21.98
C TYR A 255 -6.06 -22.60 -21.59
N TYR A 256 -5.37 -21.91 -20.67
CA TYR A 256 -4.08 -22.35 -20.15
C TYR A 256 -4.14 -23.75 -19.55
N TYR A 257 -5.08 -24.02 -18.63
CA TYR A 257 -5.18 -25.34 -18.01
C TYR A 257 -5.65 -26.44 -18.97
N ALA A 258 -6.46 -26.10 -19.98
CA ALA A 258 -6.85 -27.05 -21.02
C ALA A 258 -5.68 -27.44 -21.94
N ASN A 259 -4.67 -26.57 -22.08
CA ASN A 259 -3.54 -26.72 -23.03
C ASN A 259 -2.17 -26.74 -22.35
N TYR A 260 -2.12 -27.06 -21.06
CA TYR A 260 -0.92 -26.94 -20.20
C TYR A 260 0.28 -27.74 -20.73
N SER A 261 0.04 -28.81 -21.48
CA SER A 261 1.06 -29.65 -22.12
C SER A 261 1.77 -29.03 -23.34
N SER A 262 1.36 -27.84 -23.80
CA SER A 262 1.94 -27.17 -24.96
C SER A 262 3.31 -26.52 -24.65
N LYS A 263 4.20 -26.46 -25.66
CA LYS A 263 5.56 -25.89 -25.58
C LYS A 263 5.63 -24.39 -25.19
N ASN A 264 4.50 -23.72 -25.02
CA ASN A 264 4.40 -22.28 -24.74
C ASN A 264 4.11 -21.96 -23.26
N THR A 265 4.21 -22.96 -22.38
CA THR A 265 4.06 -22.80 -20.93
C THR A 265 5.42 -22.73 -20.26
N MET A 266 5.64 -21.68 -19.47
CA MET A 266 6.75 -21.64 -18.52
C MET A 266 6.19 -21.64 -17.11
N ALA A 267 6.84 -22.39 -16.22
CA ALA A 267 6.65 -22.22 -14.79
C ALA A 267 7.83 -21.40 -14.26
N TYR A 268 7.55 -20.40 -13.43
CA TYR A 268 8.62 -19.82 -12.63
C TYR A 268 9.23 -20.91 -11.76
N LEU A 269 10.53 -21.14 -11.91
CA LEU A 269 11.30 -21.82 -10.87
C LEU A 269 11.30 -20.89 -9.65
N ASP A 270 11.17 -21.43 -8.43
CA ASP A 270 11.06 -20.67 -7.17
C ASP A 270 12.27 -19.78 -6.83
N LYS A 271 13.20 -19.58 -7.77
CA LYS A 271 14.21 -18.55 -7.69
C LYS A 271 13.55 -17.19 -7.77
N LEU A 272 13.84 -16.36 -6.78
CA LEU A 272 13.43 -14.97 -6.77
C LEU A 272 13.90 -14.30 -8.07
N PRO A 273 13.01 -13.60 -8.79
CA PRO A 273 13.47 -12.77 -9.90
C PRO A 273 14.53 -11.80 -9.38
N PRO A 274 15.53 -11.43 -10.19
CA PRO A 274 16.44 -10.35 -9.84
C PRO A 274 15.65 -9.15 -9.31
N PRO A 275 16.13 -8.49 -8.23
CA PRO A 275 15.30 -7.58 -7.42
C PRO A 275 14.77 -6.31 -8.11
N PHE A 276 14.92 -6.16 -9.43
CA PHE A 276 14.66 -4.92 -10.14
C PHE A 276 14.16 -5.13 -11.57
N HIS A 277 12.96 -5.67 -11.72
CA HIS A 277 12.26 -5.69 -13.02
C HIS A 277 11.06 -4.77 -12.96
N PHE A 278 11.00 -3.79 -13.86
CA PHE A 278 9.84 -2.97 -14.14
C PHE A 278 9.55 -3.00 -15.65
N PRO A 279 8.32 -2.71 -16.12
CA PRO A 279 7.99 -2.72 -17.53
C PRO A 279 8.94 -1.83 -18.33
N VAL A 280 9.66 -2.31 -19.35
CA VAL A 280 10.68 -1.51 -20.08
C VAL A 280 10.13 -0.19 -20.64
N TRP A 281 8.83 -0.15 -20.90
CA TRP A 281 8.11 1.03 -21.38
C TRP A 281 7.74 2.03 -20.28
N ILE A 282 8.00 1.75 -19.00
CA ILE A 282 7.55 2.60 -17.89
C ILE A 282 8.24 3.96 -17.88
N GLU A 283 9.51 4.02 -18.28
CA GLU A 283 10.29 5.26 -18.29
C GLU A 283 9.70 6.26 -19.28
N GLU A 284 9.49 5.82 -20.51
CA GLU A 284 8.79 6.60 -21.54
C GLU A 284 7.36 6.90 -21.11
N PHE A 285 6.66 5.92 -20.55
CA PHE A 285 5.28 6.07 -20.10
C PHE A 285 5.12 7.11 -19.00
N LEU A 286 6.09 7.31 -18.11
CA LEU A 286 6.05 8.31 -17.03
C LEU A 286 6.81 9.60 -17.35
N SER A 287 7.39 9.73 -18.54
CA SER A 287 8.29 10.83 -18.92
C SER A 287 7.64 12.22 -18.90
N ASP A 288 6.32 12.28 -19.05
CA ASP A 288 5.46 13.48 -19.00
C ASP A 288 4.79 13.67 -17.63
N THR A 289 5.21 12.92 -16.61
CA THR A 289 4.67 13.00 -15.26
C THR A 289 5.72 13.60 -14.30
N PRO A 290 5.30 14.18 -13.16
CA PRO A 290 6.23 14.63 -12.13
C PRO A 290 6.92 13.48 -11.36
N ILE A 291 6.63 12.22 -11.68
CA ILE A 291 7.26 11.06 -11.05
C ILE A 291 8.74 11.02 -11.48
N PHE A 292 9.64 10.96 -10.50
CA PHE A 292 11.07 10.87 -10.75
C PHE A 292 11.42 9.56 -11.44
N ASN A 293 12.00 9.66 -12.63
CA ASN A 293 12.37 8.49 -13.40
C ASN A 293 13.63 7.82 -12.81
N SER A 294 13.44 6.78 -12.01
CA SER A 294 14.50 5.91 -11.50
C SER A 294 14.03 4.47 -11.39
N LEU A 295 14.97 3.53 -11.37
CA LEU A 295 14.68 2.10 -11.28
C LEU A 295 13.73 1.75 -10.12
N GLU A 296 13.99 2.31 -8.94
CA GLU A 296 13.22 2.06 -7.73
C GLU A 296 11.83 2.74 -7.76
N THR A 297 11.75 3.96 -8.30
CA THR A 297 10.47 4.69 -8.42
C THR A 297 9.56 4.01 -9.44
N ASN A 298 10.12 3.58 -10.56
CA ASN A 298 9.45 2.82 -11.61
C ASN A 298 8.98 1.45 -11.10
N LEU A 299 9.81 0.76 -10.32
CA LEU A 299 9.44 -0.48 -9.66
C LEU A 299 8.28 -0.25 -8.68
N TYR A 300 8.40 0.71 -7.76
CA TYR A 300 7.36 1.00 -6.77
C TYR A 300 6.03 1.38 -7.43
N TYR A 301 6.09 2.25 -8.44
CA TYR A 301 4.93 2.62 -9.24
C TYR A 301 4.30 1.36 -9.87
N SER A 302 5.09 0.55 -10.57
CA SER A 302 4.60 -0.66 -11.24
C SER A 302 4.04 -1.68 -10.25
N GLU A 303 4.67 -1.88 -9.11
CA GLU A 303 4.20 -2.75 -8.03
C GLU A 303 2.87 -2.26 -7.47
N ALA A 304 2.71 -0.95 -7.21
CA ALA A 304 1.45 -0.39 -6.73
C ALA A 304 0.31 -0.65 -7.73
N GLN A 305 0.56 -0.43 -9.03
CA GLN A 305 -0.42 -0.69 -10.07
C GLN A 305 -0.77 -2.17 -10.21
N VAL A 306 0.23 -3.06 -10.17
CA VAL A 306 0.00 -4.50 -10.27
C VAL A 306 -0.66 -5.05 -9.02
N LEU A 307 -0.35 -4.55 -7.83
CA LEU A 307 -1.04 -4.90 -6.58
C LEU A 307 -2.52 -4.54 -6.67
N ALA A 308 -2.85 -3.34 -7.16
CA ALA A 308 -4.24 -2.93 -7.41
C ALA A 308 -4.96 -3.89 -8.37
N TYR A 309 -4.27 -4.38 -9.40
CA TYR A 309 -4.81 -5.36 -10.35
C TYR A 309 -4.97 -6.76 -9.72
N LEU A 310 -3.98 -7.24 -8.97
CA LEU A 310 -3.99 -8.56 -8.32
C LEU A 310 -5.07 -8.66 -7.23
N MET A 311 -5.32 -7.57 -6.52
CA MET A 311 -6.17 -7.56 -5.33
C MET A 311 -7.61 -7.12 -5.60
N ARG A 312 -8.11 -7.26 -6.84
CA ARG A 312 -9.54 -7.08 -7.14
C ARG A 312 -10.36 -8.13 -6.40
N PRO A 313 -11.14 -7.76 -5.37
CA PRO A 313 -11.84 -8.74 -4.55
C PRO A 313 -13.05 -9.31 -5.31
N LYS A 314 -13.33 -10.61 -5.12
CA LYS A 314 -14.59 -11.19 -5.57
C LYS A 314 -15.76 -10.56 -4.82
N GLN A 315 -16.93 -10.54 -5.47
CA GLN A 315 -18.18 -10.08 -4.86
C GLN A 315 -18.47 -10.74 -3.50
N LYS A 316 -18.15 -12.04 -3.38
CA LYS A 316 -18.30 -12.79 -2.12
C LYS A 316 -17.46 -12.22 -0.97
N LEU A 317 -16.22 -11.79 -1.23
CA LEU A 317 -15.36 -11.16 -0.21
C LEU A 317 -15.90 -9.78 0.16
N ILE A 318 -16.36 -9.00 -0.82
CA ILE A 318 -16.99 -7.70 -0.58
C ILE A 318 -18.23 -7.86 0.32
N GLN A 319 -19.12 -8.79 -0.03
CA GLN A 319 -20.33 -9.10 0.75
C GLN A 319 -19.98 -9.52 2.17
N TRP A 320 -18.99 -10.40 2.35
CA TRP A 320 -18.55 -10.79 3.68
C TRP A 320 -18.04 -9.61 4.51
N MET A 321 -17.26 -8.70 3.92
CA MET A 321 -16.80 -7.49 4.63
C MET A 321 -17.96 -6.56 4.97
N ASP A 322 -18.91 -6.37 4.06
CA ASP A 322 -20.12 -5.55 4.29
C ASP A 322 -20.98 -6.14 5.41
N ASP A 323 -21.19 -7.46 5.42
CA ASP A 323 -21.93 -8.18 6.45
C ASP A 323 -21.22 -8.10 7.81
N TYR A 324 -19.89 -8.22 7.82
CA TYR A 324 -19.09 -8.06 9.04
C TYR A 324 -19.28 -6.65 9.61
N ILE A 325 -19.11 -5.60 8.80
CA ILE A 325 -19.28 -4.20 9.24
C ILE A 325 -20.71 -3.94 9.71
N LYS A 326 -21.71 -4.56 9.07
CA LYS A 326 -23.11 -4.45 9.52
C LYS A 326 -23.32 -5.07 10.90
N LYS A 327 -22.64 -6.18 11.20
CA LYS A 327 -22.73 -6.90 12.48
C LYS A 327 -21.89 -6.24 13.58
N ASP A 328 -20.71 -5.74 13.25
CA ASP A 328 -19.76 -5.06 14.14
C ASP A 328 -19.41 -3.67 13.58
N PRO A 329 -20.37 -2.72 13.61
CA PRO A 329 -20.15 -1.40 13.04
C PRO A 329 -19.14 -0.62 13.86
N LEU A 330 -18.16 0.00 13.18
CA LEU A 330 -17.32 0.99 13.82
C LEU A 330 -18.16 2.20 14.24
N PRO A 331 -17.97 2.76 15.45
CA PRO A 331 -18.80 3.84 15.98
C PRO A 331 -18.67 5.16 15.21
N SER A 332 -17.65 5.33 14.36
CA SER A 332 -17.51 6.48 13.46
C SER A 332 -17.30 6.01 12.02
N LYS A 333 -17.98 6.69 11.08
CA LYS A 333 -17.81 6.45 9.64
C LYS A 333 -16.61 7.19 9.04
N LYS A 334 -16.11 8.23 9.71
CA LYS A 334 -14.98 9.04 9.25
C LYS A 334 -13.72 8.66 10.03
N ILE A 335 -12.75 8.10 9.33
CA ILE A 335 -11.43 7.75 9.87
C ILE A 335 -10.45 8.82 9.41
N ASP A 336 -9.86 9.56 10.34
CA ASP A 336 -8.86 10.58 9.99
C ASP A 336 -7.49 9.92 9.72
N VAL A 337 -7.13 8.92 10.54
CA VAL A 337 -5.85 8.23 10.48
C VAL A 337 -6.06 6.73 10.55
N SER A 338 -5.36 5.96 9.71
CA SER A 338 -5.16 4.54 9.97
C SER A 338 -3.75 4.28 10.43
N MET A 339 -3.59 3.39 11.40
CA MET A 339 -2.33 3.09 12.03
C MET A 339 -2.11 1.58 11.99
N HIS A 340 -1.05 1.13 11.33
CA HIS A 340 -0.67 -0.28 11.32
C HIS A 340 0.48 -0.54 12.29
N ILE A 341 0.16 -1.20 13.40
CA ILE A 341 1.13 -1.57 14.44
C ILE A 341 1.54 -3.01 14.20
N ARG A 342 2.75 -3.20 13.66
CA ARG A 342 3.34 -4.52 13.39
C ARG A 342 4.26 -4.92 14.53
N HIS A 343 3.83 -5.87 15.34
CA HIS A 343 4.57 -6.47 16.45
C HIS A 343 4.91 -7.94 16.14
N GLY A 344 4.92 -8.81 17.14
CA GLY A 344 5.02 -10.25 16.97
C GLY A 344 6.36 -10.76 16.48
N ASP A 345 6.29 -11.81 15.66
CA ASP A 345 7.42 -12.53 15.06
C ASP A 345 8.37 -11.63 14.26
N LYS A 346 7.90 -10.46 13.83
CA LYS A 346 8.69 -9.48 13.08
C LYS A 346 9.85 -8.88 13.90
N GLY A 347 9.89 -9.06 15.21
CA GLY A 347 11.01 -8.63 16.06
C GLY A 347 12.36 -9.24 15.67
N ILE A 348 12.35 -10.35 14.93
CA ILE A 348 13.57 -10.98 14.37
C ILE A 348 14.08 -10.22 13.13
N GLU A 349 13.18 -9.58 12.39
CA GLU A 349 13.48 -8.91 11.10
C GLU A 349 13.67 -7.39 11.25
N MET A 350 13.01 -6.77 12.23
CA MET A 350 13.10 -5.34 12.48
C MET A 350 12.98 -5.02 13.97
N LYS A 351 13.49 -3.85 14.36
CA LYS A 351 13.21 -3.30 15.69
C LYS A 351 11.70 -3.04 15.81
N LEU A 352 11.07 -3.66 16.79
CA LEU A 352 9.67 -3.36 17.12
C LEU A 352 9.57 -1.94 17.67
N ILE A 353 8.56 -1.22 17.22
CA ILE A 353 8.28 0.15 17.64
C ILE A 353 7.25 0.06 18.77
N PRO A 354 7.51 0.59 19.97
CA PRO A 354 6.53 0.55 21.05
C PRO A 354 5.23 1.23 20.62
N THR A 355 4.08 0.67 21.02
CA THR A 355 2.73 1.14 20.63
C THR A 355 2.57 2.66 20.76
N MET A 356 2.98 3.23 21.89
CA MET A 356 2.78 4.65 22.19
C MET A 356 3.62 5.58 21.31
N GLU A 357 4.71 5.09 20.72
CA GLU A 357 5.53 5.92 19.84
C GLU A 357 4.85 6.22 18.50
N TYR A 358 3.88 5.41 18.08
CA TYR A 358 3.05 5.73 16.93
C TYR A 358 2.20 7.00 17.16
N MET A 359 1.92 7.35 18.41
CA MET A 359 1.17 8.56 18.75
C MET A 359 1.96 9.84 18.48
N ASN A 360 3.29 9.78 18.34
CA ASN A 360 4.07 10.96 17.96
C ASN A 360 3.69 11.44 16.56
N ALA A 361 3.45 10.52 15.62
CA ALA A 361 2.92 10.85 14.30
C ALA A 361 1.48 11.41 14.39
N ALA A 362 0.63 10.83 15.25
CA ALA A 362 -0.75 11.31 15.44
C ALA A 362 -0.79 12.75 15.97
N LYS A 363 0.12 13.13 16.89
CA LYS A 363 0.26 14.51 17.37
C LYS A 363 0.62 15.50 16.25
N ILE A 364 1.51 15.10 15.35
CA ILE A 364 1.83 15.90 14.16
C ILE A 364 0.58 16.06 13.28
N ILE A 365 -0.17 14.99 13.05
CA ILE A 365 -1.42 15.04 12.26
C ILE A 365 -2.47 15.95 12.93
N GLN A 366 -2.63 15.90 14.25
CA GLN A 366 -3.56 16.80 14.98
C GLN A 366 -3.24 18.27 14.69
N ARG A 367 -1.95 18.63 14.63
CA ARG A 367 -1.50 19.99 14.31
C ARG A 367 -1.78 20.35 12.85
N LEU A 368 -1.46 19.47 11.92
CA LEU A 368 -1.71 19.67 10.48
C LEU A 368 -3.20 19.89 10.18
N GLU A 369 -4.08 19.09 10.81
CA GLU A 369 -5.52 19.18 10.64
C GLU A 369 -6.17 20.25 11.54
N LYS A 370 -5.40 20.89 12.43
CA LYS A 370 -5.92 21.75 13.50
C LYS A 370 -7.07 21.09 14.27
N LYS A 371 -6.96 19.78 14.49
CA LYS A 371 -8.00 18.92 15.07
C LYS A 371 -7.40 18.13 16.24
N LYS A 372 -7.89 18.40 17.46
CA LYS A 372 -7.45 17.67 18.65
C LYS A 372 -7.94 16.22 18.62
N ASN A 373 -9.24 15.99 18.45
CA ASN A 373 -9.83 14.66 18.56
C ASN A 373 -9.81 13.91 17.22
N LEU A 374 -8.68 13.28 16.88
CA LEU A 374 -8.58 12.42 15.71
C LEU A 374 -9.32 11.10 15.93
N THR A 375 -9.97 10.59 14.89
CA THR A 375 -10.46 9.21 14.82
C THR A 375 -9.39 8.34 14.17
N ILE A 376 -8.81 7.43 14.95
CA ILE A 376 -7.70 6.58 14.54
C ILE A 376 -8.16 5.13 14.44
N PHE A 377 -8.10 4.54 13.25
CA PHE A 377 -8.34 3.11 13.04
C PHE A 377 -7.05 2.30 13.19
N ILE A 378 -7.05 1.28 14.05
CA ILE A 378 -5.89 0.44 14.34
C ILE A 378 -6.00 -0.89 13.60
N SER A 379 -5.02 -1.13 12.71
CA SER A 379 -4.76 -2.44 12.12
C SER A 379 -3.57 -3.09 12.82
N THR A 380 -3.79 -4.19 13.54
CA THR A 380 -2.70 -4.90 14.24
C THR A 380 -3.10 -6.34 14.52
N GLU A 381 -2.09 -7.20 14.65
CA GLU A 381 -2.16 -8.55 15.19
C GLU A 381 -2.00 -8.60 16.73
N ASP A 382 -1.69 -7.47 17.38
CA ASP A 382 -1.45 -7.40 18.82
C ASP A 382 -2.64 -6.76 19.56
N GLN A 383 -3.38 -7.57 20.31
CA GLN A 383 -4.52 -7.10 21.09
C GLN A 383 -4.10 -6.07 22.16
N ASN A 384 -2.91 -6.20 22.73
CA ASN A 384 -2.43 -5.30 23.78
C ASN A 384 -2.14 -3.91 23.24
N ALA A 385 -1.76 -3.77 21.97
CA ALA A 385 -1.56 -2.47 21.34
C ALA A 385 -2.87 -1.65 21.32
N ILE A 386 -4.01 -2.30 21.04
CA ILE A 386 -5.33 -1.64 21.05
C ILE A 386 -5.71 -1.22 22.48
N TYR A 387 -5.52 -2.11 23.46
CA TYR A 387 -5.81 -1.78 24.86
C TYR A 387 -4.95 -0.64 25.37
N GLN A 388 -3.65 -0.68 25.08
CA GLN A 388 -2.71 0.36 25.48
C GLN A 388 -3.12 1.72 24.90
N LEU A 389 -3.45 1.80 23.61
CA LEU A 389 -3.90 3.05 22.99
C LEU A 389 -5.21 3.55 23.60
N ARG A 390 -6.22 2.67 23.76
CA ARG A 390 -7.51 3.05 24.36
C ARG A 390 -7.39 3.57 25.79
N ASN A 391 -6.47 2.99 26.58
CA ASN A 391 -6.32 3.32 27.99
C ASN A 391 -5.34 4.48 28.24
N SER A 392 -4.44 4.77 27.30
CA SER A 392 -3.35 5.74 27.49
C SER A 392 -3.51 7.02 26.67
N THR A 393 -4.60 7.15 25.90
CA THR A 393 -4.88 8.34 25.08
C THR A 393 -6.28 8.85 25.35
N ASN A 394 -6.39 10.15 25.66
CA ASN A 394 -7.66 10.81 25.95
C ASN A 394 -8.06 11.80 24.84
N ASP A 395 -7.15 12.09 23.92
CA ASP A 395 -7.22 13.09 22.87
C ASP A 395 -7.49 12.50 21.50
N VAL A 396 -7.71 11.18 21.40
CA VAL A 396 -8.06 10.50 20.15
C VAL A 396 -9.15 9.44 20.38
N HIS A 397 -9.93 9.18 19.34
CA HIS A 397 -10.92 8.10 19.31
C HIS A 397 -10.34 6.88 18.61
N VAL A 398 -10.02 5.84 19.38
CA VAL A 398 -9.38 4.62 18.88
C VAL A 398 -10.42 3.60 18.41
N LEU A 399 -10.45 3.35 17.11
CA LEU A 399 -11.30 2.36 16.44
C LEU A 399 -10.50 1.09 16.13
N ALA A 400 -11.12 -0.06 16.31
CA ALA A 400 -10.64 -1.34 15.84
C ALA A 400 -11.81 -2.32 15.81
N PHE A 401 -11.84 -3.22 14.83
CA PHE A 401 -12.85 -4.29 14.81
C PHE A 401 -12.71 -5.20 16.02
N ASN A 402 -13.85 -5.66 16.54
CA ASN A 402 -13.93 -6.52 17.69
C ASN A 402 -13.76 -7.99 17.28
N HIS A 403 -12.51 -8.39 17.07
CA HIS A 403 -12.10 -9.78 16.89
C HIS A 403 -10.94 -10.10 17.82
N GLU A 404 -10.84 -11.37 18.20
CA GLU A 404 -9.70 -11.86 18.95
C GLU A 404 -8.45 -11.88 18.06
N ARG A 405 -7.35 -11.33 18.57
CA ARG A 405 -6.07 -11.28 17.87
C ARG A 405 -5.08 -12.20 18.57
N THR A 406 -4.46 -13.08 17.79
CA THR A 406 -3.43 -13.98 18.30
C THR A 406 -2.08 -13.57 17.74
N ASN A 407 -1.18 -13.14 18.62
CA ASN A 407 0.19 -12.83 18.27
C ASN A 407 1.07 -14.10 18.27
N GLY A 408 0.65 -15.11 17.51
CA GLY A 408 1.28 -16.44 17.53
C GLY A 408 2.26 -16.71 16.39
N GLY A 409 2.54 -15.70 15.56
CA GLY A 409 3.41 -15.82 14.38
C GLY A 409 2.86 -16.79 13.33
N TYR A 410 3.71 -17.12 12.35
CA TYR A 410 3.33 -17.89 11.17
C TYR A 410 2.59 -19.22 11.46
N HIS A 411 3.05 -19.99 12.45
CA HIS A 411 2.45 -21.29 12.77
C HIS A 411 1.04 -21.19 13.35
N ALA A 412 0.79 -20.18 14.20
CA ALA A 412 -0.55 -19.94 14.73
C ALA A 412 -1.49 -19.46 13.61
N PHE A 413 -1.02 -18.55 12.75
CA PHE A 413 -1.79 -18.06 11.62
C PHE A 413 -2.20 -19.17 10.65
N LYS A 414 -1.35 -20.18 10.42
CA LYS A 414 -1.66 -21.30 9.53
C LYS A 414 -2.89 -22.12 9.95
N LYS A 415 -3.24 -22.14 11.24
CA LYS A 415 -4.40 -22.90 11.75
C LYS A 415 -5.74 -22.25 11.38
N ASP A 416 -5.77 -20.93 11.24
CA ASP A 416 -6.98 -20.14 10.97
C ASP A 416 -6.73 -19.12 9.83
N ALA A 417 -5.95 -19.54 8.84
CA ALA A 417 -5.36 -18.63 7.87
C ALA A 417 -6.41 -17.89 7.03
N THR A 418 -7.53 -18.54 6.72
CA THR A 418 -8.62 -17.89 5.99
C THR A 418 -9.29 -16.79 6.80
N ASN A 419 -9.58 -17.01 8.08
CA ASN A 419 -10.17 -15.97 8.93
C ASN A 419 -9.19 -14.80 9.15
N VAL A 420 -7.91 -15.09 9.37
CA VAL A 420 -6.86 -14.05 9.45
C VAL A 420 -6.78 -13.25 8.15
N ALA A 421 -6.86 -13.91 6.99
CA ALA A 421 -6.90 -13.23 5.70
C ALA A 421 -8.13 -12.32 5.56
N LEU A 422 -9.33 -12.83 5.88
CA LEU A 422 -10.58 -12.09 5.82
C LEU A 422 -10.53 -10.83 6.69
N ILE A 423 -10.10 -10.95 7.94
CA ILE A 423 -9.93 -9.83 8.87
C ILE A 423 -8.83 -8.87 8.38
N SER A 424 -7.75 -9.38 7.79
CA SER A 424 -6.71 -8.54 7.19
C SER A 424 -7.27 -7.72 6.03
N PHE A 425 -8.06 -8.31 5.13
CA PHE A 425 -8.70 -7.58 4.03
C PHE A 425 -9.73 -6.55 4.52
N LEU A 426 -10.47 -6.87 5.58
CA LEU A 426 -11.36 -5.92 6.24
C LEU A 426 -10.59 -4.73 6.83
N ASN A 427 -9.50 -4.99 7.57
CA ASN A 427 -8.63 -3.95 8.10
C ASN A 427 -8.01 -3.11 6.97
N LEU A 428 -7.57 -3.75 5.88
CA LEU A 428 -7.04 -3.07 4.70
C LEU A 428 -8.08 -2.12 4.13
N ARG A 429 -9.32 -2.57 3.93
CA ARG A 429 -10.41 -1.74 3.40
C ARG A 429 -10.60 -0.45 4.21
N GLU A 430 -10.59 -0.53 5.53
CA GLU A 430 -10.68 0.67 6.38
C GLU A 430 -9.40 1.51 6.36
N CYS A 431 -8.23 0.88 6.23
CA CYS A 431 -6.97 1.60 6.03
C CYS A 431 -6.91 2.37 4.71
N LEU A 432 -7.56 1.87 3.66
CA LEU A 432 -7.62 2.54 2.35
C LEU A 432 -8.47 3.80 2.36
N ARG A 433 -9.30 4.02 3.40
CA ARG A 433 -10.26 5.13 3.48
C ARG A 433 -9.78 6.29 4.35
N SER A 434 -8.69 6.11 5.07
CA SER A 434 -8.17 7.14 5.96
C SER A 434 -7.35 8.18 5.21
N LYS A 435 -7.45 9.44 5.62
CA LYS A 435 -6.65 10.54 5.07
C LYS A 435 -5.16 10.32 5.29
N TYR A 436 -4.75 9.91 6.49
CA TYR A 436 -3.36 9.63 6.81
C TYR A 436 -3.13 8.16 7.15
N PHE A 437 -1.94 7.65 6.84
CA PHE A 437 -1.51 6.32 7.25
C PHE A 437 -0.21 6.38 8.02
N VAL A 438 -0.19 5.79 9.22
CA VAL A 438 0.97 5.67 10.09
C VAL A 438 1.39 4.20 10.12
N GLY A 439 2.66 3.90 9.90
CA GLY A 439 3.13 2.52 9.91
C GLY A 439 4.65 2.39 9.80
N THR A 440 5.11 1.18 9.52
CA THR A 440 6.52 0.92 9.19
C THR A 440 6.64 0.30 7.81
N VAL A 441 7.41 0.88 6.90
CA VAL A 441 7.68 0.35 5.55
C VAL A 441 8.39 -1.00 5.57
N ARG A 442 9.04 -1.32 6.70
CA ARG A 442 9.64 -2.64 6.94
C ARG A 442 8.60 -3.76 7.07
N SER A 443 7.34 -3.43 7.34
CA SER A 443 6.23 -4.37 7.21
C SER A 443 5.75 -4.41 5.76
N CYS A 444 5.85 -5.58 5.12
CA CYS A 444 5.29 -5.81 3.78
C CYS A 444 3.79 -5.48 3.74
N TRP A 445 3.07 -5.62 4.86
CA TRP A 445 1.67 -5.24 4.96
C TRP A 445 1.45 -3.73 4.92
N SER A 446 2.27 -2.94 5.64
CA SER A 446 2.25 -1.47 5.50
C SER A 446 2.57 -1.04 4.07
N PHE A 447 3.53 -1.71 3.42
CA PHE A 447 3.90 -1.43 2.04
C PHE A 447 2.72 -1.63 1.10
N VAL A 448 2.08 -2.81 1.14
CA VAL A 448 0.88 -3.12 0.32
C VAL A 448 -0.24 -2.13 0.61
N THR A 449 -0.50 -1.85 1.89
CA THR A 449 -1.52 -0.87 2.30
C THR A 449 -1.23 0.50 1.69
N ASN A 450 -0.01 1.02 1.82
CA ASN A 450 0.34 2.32 1.27
C ASN A 450 0.31 2.34 -0.27
N ALA A 451 0.79 1.28 -0.92
CA ALA A 451 0.75 1.14 -2.38
C ALA A 451 -0.68 1.14 -2.92
N LEU A 452 -1.61 0.50 -2.22
CA LEU A 452 -3.03 0.53 -2.55
C LEU A 452 -3.69 1.87 -2.20
N ARG A 453 -3.31 2.53 -1.10
CA ARG A 453 -3.84 3.87 -0.76
C ARG A 453 -3.61 4.89 -1.88
N ILE A 454 -2.44 4.86 -2.49
CA ILE A 454 -2.07 5.81 -3.55
C ILE A 454 -2.55 5.42 -4.95
N SER A 455 -2.94 4.15 -5.17
CA SER A 455 -3.38 3.64 -6.48
C SER A 455 -4.90 3.46 -6.58
N VAL A 456 -5.55 3.01 -5.51
CA VAL A 456 -7.00 2.73 -5.47
C VAL A 456 -7.73 3.43 -4.33
N GLY A 457 -7.01 3.88 -3.29
CA GLY A 457 -7.59 4.58 -2.15
C GLY A 457 -7.80 6.08 -2.36
N PHE A 458 -7.36 6.65 -3.49
CA PHE A 458 -7.45 8.09 -3.77
C PHE A 458 -6.75 8.96 -2.69
N HIS A 459 -5.60 8.50 -2.19
CA HIS A 459 -4.80 9.19 -1.19
C HIS A 459 -3.36 9.46 -1.65
N PHE A 460 -3.15 9.66 -2.97
CA PHE A 460 -1.82 9.92 -3.53
C PHE A 460 -1.15 11.18 -2.96
N ASN A 461 -1.94 12.22 -2.68
CA ASN A 461 -1.46 13.50 -2.15
C ASN A 461 -1.23 13.48 -0.64
N GLU A 462 -1.57 12.38 0.03
CA GLU A 462 -1.57 12.30 1.48
C GLU A 462 -0.29 11.69 2.03
N ILE A 463 0.10 12.17 3.21
CA ILE A 463 1.38 11.82 3.82
C ILE A 463 1.30 10.43 4.46
N TYR A 464 2.30 9.60 4.14
CA TYR A 464 2.61 8.39 4.89
C TYR A 464 3.56 8.74 6.05
N PHE A 465 3.15 8.47 7.28
CA PHE A 465 3.98 8.69 8.45
C PHE A 465 4.69 7.38 8.81
N GLU A 466 5.92 7.24 8.33
CA GLU A 466 6.83 6.19 8.78
C GLU A 466 7.16 6.37 10.26
N VAL A 467 7.21 5.30 11.05
CA VAL A 467 7.68 5.36 12.44
C VAL A 467 8.91 4.48 12.71
N GLY A 468 9.29 3.62 11.77
CA GLY A 468 10.38 2.66 11.90
C GLY A 468 11.74 3.19 11.46
N GLN A 469 12.57 2.28 10.93
CA GLN A 469 14.00 2.48 10.66
C GLN A 469 14.31 2.82 9.19
N GLU A 470 13.36 3.43 8.47
CA GLU A 470 13.63 3.76 7.09
C GLU A 470 14.63 4.92 6.98
N THR A 471 15.55 4.83 6.02
CA THR A 471 16.62 5.84 5.91
C THR A 471 16.12 7.18 5.36
N CYS A 472 15.17 7.15 4.43
CA CYS A 472 14.52 8.35 3.87
C CYS A 472 13.16 7.96 3.29
N LEU A 473 12.22 8.91 3.15
CA LEU A 473 10.81 8.60 2.86
C LEU A 473 10.39 8.89 1.41
N SER A 474 11.19 9.67 0.69
CA SER A 474 10.90 10.10 -0.67
C SER A 474 12.18 10.25 -1.47
N VAL A 475 12.05 10.28 -2.80
CA VAL A 475 13.15 10.61 -3.71
C VAL A 475 13.85 11.89 -3.26
N CYS A 476 13.06 12.93 -2.97
CA CYS A 476 13.59 14.23 -2.62
C CYS A 476 14.37 14.24 -1.29
N HIS A 477 13.80 13.59 -0.27
CA HIS A 477 14.48 13.41 1.00
C HIS A 477 15.83 12.68 0.78
N CYS A 478 15.82 11.56 0.06
CA CYS A 478 17.03 10.76 -0.14
C CYS A 478 18.16 11.54 -0.84
N LYS A 479 17.83 12.37 -1.84
CA LYS A 479 18.80 13.25 -2.51
C LYS A 479 19.41 14.26 -1.53
N LYS A 480 18.58 14.91 -0.71
CA LYS A 480 19.02 15.94 0.25
C LYS A 480 19.98 15.42 1.31
N ILE A 481 19.84 14.15 1.73
CA ILE A 481 20.78 13.54 2.69
C ILE A 481 22.03 12.93 2.03
N GLY A 482 22.28 13.23 0.75
CA GLY A 482 23.49 12.80 0.05
C GLY A 482 23.61 11.29 -0.11
N ARG A 483 22.48 10.56 -0.13
CA ARG A 483 22.52 9.11 -0.36
C ARG A 483 22.83 8.88 -1.85
N PRO A 484 23.96 8.22 -2.18
CA PRO A 484 24.49 8.10 -3.56
C PRO A 484 23.63 7.23 -4.48
N ARG A 485 22.59 6.62 -3.91
CA ARG A 485 21.54 5.93 -4.64
C ARG A 485 20.25 6.62 -4.23
N ASN A 486 19.47 7.10 -5.20
CA ASN A 486 18.22 7.87 -5.03
C ASN A 486 17.12 7.08 -4.27
N ARG A 487 17.37 6.62 -3.03
CA ARG A 487 16.74 5.43 -2.46
C ARG A 487 16.18 5.61 -1.05
N PRO A 488 14.87 5.46 -0.89
CA PRO A 488 14.30 4.77 0.27
C PRO A 488 14.61 3.27 0.13
N TYR A 489 15.45 2.73 1.01
CA TYR A 489 15.96 1.34 0.91
C TYR A 489 14.88 0.28 1.11
N THR A 490 13.73 0.63 1.67
CA THR A 490 12.70 -0.33 2.10
C THR A 490 11.35 -0.12 1.41
N TRP A 491 11.34 0.38 0.16
CA TRP A 491 10.19 0.19 -0.74
C TRP A 491 10.05 -1.29 -1.18
N GLY A 492 10.03 -2.21 -0.21
CA GLY A 492 9.68 -3.62 -0.39
C GLY A 492 10.83 -4.57 -0.76
N ILE A 493 12.09 -4.15 -0.79
CA ILE A 493 13.21 -5.04 -1.12
C ILE A 493 13.75 -5.65 0.17
N TRP A 494 13.20 -6.81 0.54
CA TRP A 494 13.75 -7.71 1.55
C TRP A 494 14.36 -8.92 0.87
#